data_AF-A0A068SH34-F1
#
_entry.id   AF-A0A068SH34-F1
#
_cell.length_a   1.000
_cell.length_b   1.000
_cell.length_c   1.000
_cell.angle_alpha   90.00
_cell.angle_beta   90.00
_cell.angle_gamma   90.00
#
_symmetry.space_group_name_H-M   'P 1'
#
loop_
_entity.id
_entity.type
_entity.pdbx_description
1 polymer ?
#
loop_
_entity_poly.entity_id
_entity_poly.type
_entity_poly.pdbx_seq_one_letter_code
_entity_poly.pdbx_strand_id
1 'polypeptide(L)'
;MRRNYAWSEAGKPAHVQVPTLRAPSTTLLAAISNAGLIEAAIKVCPKNMKRTKGVRRGTTSTDFLVFVGQVMDRLDEQGRHGWYLIFDNAPIHTPKFIQEEVEKRGYHMVLLPR
;
A
#
# COMPACT_ATOMS: atom_id res chain seq x y z
N MET A 1 6.03 19.28 -13.54
CA MET A 1 5.01 18.95 -14.57
C MET A 1 5.29 19.84 -15.78
N ARG A 2 5.55 19.27 -16.97
CA ARG A 2 5.75 20.07 -18.19
C ARG A 2 4.39 20.59 -18.66
N ARG A 3 4.31 21.86 -19.09
CA ARG A 3 3.12 22.40 -19.75
C ARG A 3 3.04 21.78 -21.15
N ASN A 4 1.89 21.17 -21.46
CA ASN A 4 1.56 20.79 -22.83
C ASN A 4 1.03 22.04 -23.55
N TYR A 5 1.59 22.37 -24.71
CA TYR A 5 1.13 23.43 -25.58
C TYR A 5 0.55 22.80 -26.86
N ALA A 6 -0.70 23.14 -27.18
CA ALA A 6 -1.38 22.74 -28.42
C ALA A 6 -2.40 23.81 -28.80
N TRP A 7 -2.68 23.95 -30.09
CA TRP A 7 -3.65 24.90 -30.64
C TRP A 7 -4.86 24.13 -31.20
N SER A 8 -6.07 24.63 -30.98
CA SER A 8 -7.27 24.10 -31.64
C SER A 8 -7.47 24.70 -33.03
N GLU A 9 -8.24 24.02 -33.88
CA GLU A 9 -8.64 24.55 -35.18
C GLU A 9 -9.44 25.86 -35.03
N ALA A 10 -9.28 26.75 -36.02
CA ALA A 10 -9.99 28.03 -36.06
C ALA A 10 -11.51 27.81 -36.02
N GLY A 11 -12.18 28.48 -35.08
CA GLY A 11 -13.64 28.35 -34.88
C GLY A 11 -14.07 27.20 -33.97
N LYS A 12 -13.16 26.33 -33.51
CA LYS A 12 -13.47 25.27 -32.54
C LYS A 12 -12.87 25.60 -31.16
N PRO A 13 -13.64 25.41 -30.07
CA PRO A 13 -13.12 25.62 -28.72
C PRO A 13 -12.02 24.59 -28.40
N ALA A 14 -10.95 25.05 -27.75
CA ALA A 14 -9.90 24.17 -27.26
C ALA A 14 -10.42 23.29 -26.11
N HIS A 15 -10.45 21.97 -26.32
CA HIS A 15 -10.75 21.01 -25.25
C HIS A 15 -9.45 20.56 -24.59
N VAL A 16 -9.20 21.06 -23.37
CA VAL A 16 -8.01 20.69 -22.60
C VAL A 16 -8.37 19.60 -21.60
N GLN A 17 -7.87 18.39 -21.81
CA GLN A 17 -7.86 17.38 -20.76
C GLN A 17 -6.82 17.78 -19.71
N VAL A 18 -7.29 18.30 -18.58
CA VAL A 18 -6.43 18.58 -17.44
C VAL A 18 -6.20 17.27 -16.70
N PRO A 19 -4.94 16.80 -16.50
CA PRO A 19 -4.68 15.65 -15.66
C PRO A 19 -5.18 15.96 -14.24
N THR A 20 -6.30 15.35 -13.87
CA THR A 20 -6.81 15.48 -12.50
C THR A 20 -6.03 14.53 -11.60
N LEU A 21 -5.45 15.04 -10.51
CA LEU A 21 -4.87 14.22 -9.44
C LEU A 21 -5.93 13.41 -8.65
N ARG A 22 -7.22 13.56 -8.98
CA ARG A 22 -8.35 12.92 -8.30
C ARG A 22 -8.76 11.63 -9.00
N ALA A 23 -7.83 10.68 -9.05
CA ALA A 23 -8.11 9.28 -9.39
C ALA A 23 -8.47 8.50 -8.11
N PRO A 24 -9.22 7.37 -8.22
CA PRO A 24 -9.25 6.38 -7.14
C PRO A 24 -7.81 6.00 -6.75
N SER A 25 -7.47 6.12 -5.47
CA SER A 25 -6.16 5.71 -4.99
C SER A 25 -6.13 4.19 -4.85
N THR A 26 -5.18 3.56 -5.51
CA THR A 26 -4.92 2.12 -5.34
C THR A 26 -3.63 1.97 -4.55
N THR A 27 -3.69 1.27 -3.43
CA THR A 27 -2.49 0.91 -2.67
C THR A 27 -2.11 -0.53 -2.99
N LEU A 28 -0.83 -0.75 -3.28
CA LEU A 28 -0.25 -2.07 -3.45
C LEU A 28 0.65 -2.37 -2.25
N LEU A 29 0.38 -3.47 -1.56
CA LEU A 29 1.24 -4.04 -0.52
C LEU A 29 1.93 -5.26 -1.13
N ALA A 30 3.24 -5.34 -1.04
CA ALA A 30 4.00 -6.47 -1.56
C ALA A 30 5.17 -6.80 -0.65
N ALA A 31 5.43 -8.08 -0.48
CA ALA A 31 6.56 -8.61 0.26
C ALA A 31 7.46 -9.40 -0.71
N ILE A 32 8.74 -9.06 -0.72
CA ILE A 32 9.74 -9.68 -1.58
C ILE A 32 10.87 -10.25 -0.75
N SER A 33 11.44 -11.34 -1.23
CA SER A 33 12.65 -11.98 -0.71
C SER A 33 13.71 -12.05 -1.80
N ASN A 34 14.90 -12.55 -1.46
CA ASN A 34 15.95 -12.85 -2.44
C ASN A 34 15.51 -13.86 -3.51
N ALA A 35 14.53 -14.73 -3.20
CA ALA A 35 14.00 -15.71 -4.13
C ALA A 35 12.92 -15.13 -5.07
N GLY A 36 12.33 -13.99 -4.72
CA GLY A 36 11.27 -13.36 -5.50
C GLY A 36 10.09 -12.89 -4.64
N LEU A 37 8.94 -12.70 -5.28
CA LEU A 37 7.70 -12.26 -4.65
C LEU A 37 7.15 -13.34 -3.72
N ILE A 38 6.85 -12.97 -2.47
CA ILE A 38 6.18 -13.86 -1.51
C ILE A 38 4.66 -13.71 -1.65
N GLU A 39 4.16 -12.48 -1.49
CA GLU A 39 2.72 -12.19 -1.53
C GLU A 39 2.49 -10.73 -1.94
N ALA A 40 1.38 -10.46 -2.62
CA ALA A 40 0.99 -9.11 -3.04
C ALA A 40 -0.52 -8.90 -2.89
N ALA A 41 -0.91 -7.81 -2.22
CA ALA A 41 -2.28 -7.42 -2.03
C ALA A 41 -2.56 -6.04 -2.64
N ILE A 42 -3.71 -5.91 -3.29
CA ILE A 42 -4.16 -4.66 -3.91
C ILE A 42 -5.41 -4.17 -3.18
N LYS A 43 -5.35 -2.94 -2.67
CA LYS A 43 -6.50 -2.23 -2.08
C LYS A 43 -6.91 -1.07 -2.97
N VAL A 44 -8.11 -1.15 -3.53
CA VAL A 44 -8.70 -0.08 -4.33
C VAL A 44 -9.61 0.78 -3.45
N CYS A 45 -9.30 2.08 -3.30
CA CYS A 45 -10.13 3.00 -2.54
C CYS A 45 -11.06 3.80 -3.47
N PRO A 46 -12.40 3.63 -3.37
CA PRO A 46 -13.35 4.27 -4.28
C PRO A 46 -13.47 5.79 -4.09
N LYS A 47 -13.79 6.50 -5.19
CA LYS A 47 -13.81 7.97 -5.29
C LYS A 47 -15.03 8.64 -4.63
N ASN A 48 -16.15 7.93 -4.49
CA ASN A 48 -17.49 8.51 -4.27
C ASN A 48 -18.12 8.20 -2.90
N MET A 49 -17.35 8.19 -1.81
CA MET A 49 -17.94 8.14 -0.47
C MET A 49 -18.09 9.56 0.08
N LYS A 50 -19.34 10.02 0.23
CA LYS A 50 -19.65 11.35 0.79
C LYS A 50 -18.94 11.53 2.13
N ARG A 51 -18.37 12.71 2.37
CA ARG A 51 -17.69 13.14 3.62
C ARG A 51 -18.53 13.01 4.89
N THR A 52 -19.80 12.63 4.78
CA THR A 52 -20.78 12.64 5.86
C THR A 52 -20.95 11.31 6.61
N LYS A 53 -20.30 10.20 6.19
CA LYS A 53 -20.26 8.94 6.98
C LYS A 53 -18.94 8.15 6.83
N GLY A 54 -17.80 8.79 7.10
CA GLY A 54 -16.54 8.07 7.40
C GLY A 54 -15.56 7.87 6.24
N VAL A 55 -14.68 8.87 6.08
CA VAL A 55 -13.26 8.81 5.67
C VAL A 55 -12.92 8.16 4.31
N ARG A 56 -12.24 8.93 3.42
CA ARG A 56 -11.38 8.38 2.37
C ARG A 56 -10.31 7.50 3.03
N ARG A 57 -10.60 6.22 3.23
CA ARG A 57 -9.78 5.37 4.10
C ARG A 57 -8.63 4.82 3.27
N GLY A 58 -7.42 5.34 3.50
CA GLY A 58 -6.18 4.74 3.01
C GLY A 58 -5.96 3.34 3.60
N THR A 59 -4.75 2.81 3.46
CA THR A 59 -4.36 1.57 4.16
C THR A 59 -4.27 1.86 5.66
N THR A 60 -4.98 1.08 6.47
CA THR A 60 -4.88 1.15 7.93
C THR A 60 -3.90 0.11 8.45
N SER A 61 -3.46 0.27 9.70
CA SER A 61 -2.64 -0.74 10.37
C SER A 61 -3.32 -2.11 10.49
N THR A 62 -4.66 -2.15 10.54
CA THR A 62 -5.41 -3.41 10.51
C THR A 62 -5.35 -4.09 9.14
N ASP A 63 -5.47 -3.32 8.04
CA ASP A 63 -5.32 -3.87 6.69
C ASP A 63 -3.90 -4.41 6.48
N PHE A 64 -2.91 -3.67 7.01
CA PHE A 64 -1.52 -4.08 6.98
C PHE A 64 -1.28 -5.37 7.79
N LEU A 65 -1.87 -5.51 8.98
CA LEU A 65 -1.76 -6.73 9.77
C LEU A 65 -2.30 -7.95 9.03
N VAL A 66 -3.44 -7.82 8.35
CA VAL A 66 -4.01 -8.90 7.52
C VAL A 66 -3.02 -9.31 6.43
N PHE A 67 -2.40 -8.35 5.75
CA PHE A 67 -1.38 -8.63 4.74
C PHE A 67 -0.14 -9.31 5.33
N VAL A 68 0.38 -8.82 6.46
CA VAL A 68 1.53 -9.46 7.14
C VAL A 68 1.18 -10.88 7.58
N GLY A 69 -0.05 -11.13 8.02
CA GLY A 69 -0.56 -12.48 8.30
C GLY A 69 -0.44 -13.40 7.08
N GLN A 70 -0.90 -12.95 5.91
CA GLN A 70 -0.79 -13.70 4.65
C GLN A 70 0.66 -13.98 4.26
N VAL A 71 1.55 -13.00 4.45
CA VAL A 71 2.99 -13.19 4.20
C VAL A 71 3.55 -14.28 5.12
N MET A 72 3.22 -14.24 6.42
CA MET A 72 3.66 -15.25 7.36
C MET A 72 3.05 -16.63 7.08
N ASP A 73 1.79 -16.70 6.62
CA ASP A 73 1.18 -17.96 6.17
C ASP A 73 2.00 -18.60 5.04
N ARG A 74 2.40 -17.81 4.04
CA ARG A 74 3.25 -18.27 2.92
C ARG A 74 4.65 -18.69 3.36
N LEU A 75 5.23 -18.00 4.34
CA LEU A 75 6.54 -18.35 4.87
C LEU A 75 6.48 -19.61 5.73
N ASP A 76 5.40 -19.80 6.49
CA ASP A 76 5.15 -21.00 7.28
C ASP A 76 4.96 -22.24 6.39
N GLU A 77 4.23 -22.12 5.28
CA GLU A 77 4.11 -23.17 4.26
C GLU A 77 5.48 -23.64 3.72
N GLN A 78 6.48 -22.75 3.78
CA GLN A 78 7.85 -23.00 3.31
C GLN A 78 8.82 -23.35 4.44
N GLY A 79 8.35 -23.46 5.69
CA GLY A 79 9.17 -23.74 6.86
C GLY A 79 10.17 -22.64 7.22
N ARG A 80 9.87 -21.37 6.87
CA ARG A 80 10.80 -20.22 7.00
C ARG A 80 10.62 -19.43 8.30
N HIS A 81 10.33 -20.12 9.40
CA HIS A 81 10.24 -19.48 10.72
C HIS A 81 11.58 -18.85 11.14
N GLY A 82 11.54 -17.84 12.02
CA GLY A 82 12.75 -17.14 12.50
C GLY A 82 13.31 -16.09 11.55
N TRP A 83 12.65 -15.83 10.42
CA TRP A 83 13.11 -14.85 9.45
C TRP A 83 12.84 -13.41 9.93
N TYR A 84 13.63 -12.48 9.38
CA TYR A 84 13.46 -11.05 9.60
C TYR A 84 12.50 -10.46 8.57
N LEU A 85 11.44 -9.83 9.05
CA LEU A 85 10.54 -9.01 8.26
C LEU A 85 10.98 -7.55 8.38
N ILE A 86 11.42 -6.98 7.26
CA ILE A 86 11.96 -5.61 7.20
C ILE A 86 10.91 -4.69 6.61
N PHE A 87 10.61 -3.58 7.29
CA PHE A 87 9.64 -2.59 6.85
C PHE A 87 10.23 -1.18 6.88
N ASP A 88 9.71 -0.28 6.04
CA ASP A 88 10.00 1.15 6.17
C ASP A 88 9.33 1.73 7.43
N ASN A 89 9.81 2.89 7.89
CA ASN A 89 9.32 3.55 9.10
C ASN A 89 8.03 4.35 8.83
N ALA A 90 7.02 3.67 8.27
CA ALA A 90 5.71 4.23 8.03
C ALA A 90 4.84 4.16 9.29
N PRO A 91 3.97 5.16 9.56
CA PRO A 91 3.07 5.15 10.72
C PRO A 91 2.16 3.93 10.80
N ILE A 92 1.88 3.28 9.66
CA ILE A 92 1.05 2.08 9.61
C ILE A 92 1.71 0.85 10.23
N HIS A 93 3.05 0.82 10.32
CA HIS A 93 3.86 -0.27 10.87
C HIS A 93 4.20 -0.09 12.35
N THR A 94 4.04 1.14 12.86
CA THR A 94 4.42 1.52 14.24
C THR A 94 3.60 0.88 15.37
N PRO A 95 2.30 0.54 15.21
CA PRO A 95 1.52 -0.01 16.32
C PRO A 95 2.10 -1.31 16.90
N LYS A 96 2.21 -1.36 18.24
CA LYS A 96 2.81 -2.49 18.98
C LYS A 96 2.18 -3.85 18.69
N PHE A 97 0.86 -3.88 18.49
CA PHE A 97 0.14 -5.12 18.23
C PHE A 97 0.63 -5.83 16.94
N ILE A 98 1.19 -5.09 15.98
CA ILE A 98 1.76 -5.69 14.77
C ILE A 98 3.05 -6.43 15.13
N GLN A 99 3.93 -5.77 15.88
CA GLN A 99 5.17 -6.38 16.34
C GLN A 99 4.89 -7.61 17.21
N GLU A 100 3.94 -7.50 18.14
CA GLU A 100 3.51 -8.61 18.99
C GLU A 100 3.01 -9.81 18.17
N GLU A 101 2.22 -9.59 17.12
CA GLU A 101 1.72 -10.68 16.28
C GLU A 101 2.82 -11.34 15.45
N VAL A 102 3.77 -10.55 14.93
CA VAL A 102 4.94 -11.06 14.19
C VAL A 102 5.85 -11.89 15.09
N GLU A 103 6.18 -11.37 16.27
CA GLU A 103 7.07 -12.04 17.24
C GLU A 103 6.41 -13.29 17.84
N LYS A 104 5.10 -13.25 18.10
CA LYS A 104 4.32 -14.41 18.58
C LYS A 104 4.39 -15.59 17.61
N ARG A 105 4.49 -15.31 16.31
CA ARG A 105 4.60 -16.33 15.26
C ARG A 105 6.05 -16.77 14.98
N GLY A 106 7.01 -16.26 15.76
CA GLY A 106 8.41 -16.64 15.68
C GLY A 106 9.21 -15.90 14.62
N TYR A 107 8.76 -14.72 14.18
CA TYR A 107 9.47 -13.87 13.24
C TYR A 107 10.05 -12.64 13.94
N HIS A 108 11.05 -12.01 13.33
CA HIS A 108 11.64 -10.78 13.85
C HIS A 108 11.22 -9.57 13.00
N MET A 109 10.59 -8.58 13.63
CA MET A 109 10.21 -7.33 12.94
C MET A 109 11.31 -6.29 13.06
N VAL A 110 11.75 -5.72 11.93
CA VAL A 110 12.77 -4.66 11.88
C VAL A 110 12.26 -3.48 11.07
N LEU A 111 12.41 -2.28 11.62
CA LEU A 111 12.10 -1.03 10.94
C LEU A 111 13.38 -0.38 10.42
N LEU A 112 13.36 0.13 9.19
CA LEU A 112 14.47 0.88 8.62
C LEU A 112 14.69 2.21 9.35
N PRO A 113 15.94 2.71 9.40
CA PRO A 113 16.24 4.06 9.87
C PRO A 113 15.45 5.13 9.09
N ARG A 114 15.26 6.30 9.72
CA ARG A 114 14.69 7.47 9.05
C ARG A 114 15.73 8.26 8.28
#